data_AF-A0A1D7TNL3-F1
#
_entry.id   AF-A0A1D7TNL3-F1
#
_cell.length_a   1.000
_cell.length_b   1.000
_cell.length_c   1.000
_cell.angle_alpha   90.00
_cell.angle_beta   90.00
_cell.angle_gamma   90.00
#
_symmetry.space_group_name_H-M   'P 1'
#
loop_
_entity.id
_entity.type
_entity.pdbx_description
1 polymer ?
#
loop_
_entity_poly.entity_id
_entity_poly.type
_entity_poly.pdbx_seq_one_letter_code
_entity_poly.pdbx_strand_id
1 'polypeptide(L)'
;MEESFSHAEKIIDQFLTEFDPNRYLFLDVLYRFEEEDLEPIISALSHCKLPKRYASYIDVLHEKFANKVDLNASDLFICTDDEIYIKRYFQVEIPENSADRRACGIPNETLAGYKKQYFPNNEYKERLLTLLPFAINSTLNVKKINPMEFKTLFIPTFVNLADIVIIESTEIEDLRSIRGLSFFILREIFEDLMLLVAEDILLHFSNQEKKAIDFLSHFGIHETIDAKGNRYKPNPILDESKRAWNMTTIRSTMIQFKKSKQTLYDRRNDIAIIKKKLDQLHSESKEISQQIKKEHLGLKDVEEKADQTRTTLERLETNDAKEVKFLEDGEEKNFDRRSLMAQLYRKEDSILNQRTRHQKALKELDLALANKQKEIYVWERRFGETEKSLVILESQGHPIDGQYERIRRALAKTLSQR
;
A
#
# COMPACT_ATOMS: atom_id res chain seq x y z
N MET A 1 -23.34 20.92 -11.39
CA MET A 1 -23.50 22.18 -10.64
C MET A 1 -23.13 21.85 -9.21
N GLU A 2 -22.13 22.51 -8.62
CA GLU A 2 -21.80 22.29 -7.19
C GLU A 2 -22.99 22.71 -6.34
N GLU A 3 -23.50 21.81 -5.51
CA GLU A 3 -24.61 22.12 -4.60
C GLU A 3 -24.09 22.91 -3.39
N SER A 4 -24.85 23.90 -2.94
CA SER A 4 -24.46 24.72 -1.78
C SER A 4 -24.52 23.90 -0.49
N PHE A 5 -23.61 24.13 0.46
CA PHE A 5 -23.61 23.43 1.76
C PHE A 5 -24.93 23.56 2.53
N SER A 6 -25.63 24.69 2.37
CA SER A 6 -26.96 24.87 2.96
C SER A 6 -28.02 23.89 2.41
N HIS A 7 -27.85 23.42 1.17
CA HIS A 7 -28.72 22.39 0.60
C HIS A 7 -28.40 21.02 1.19
N ALA A 8 -27.11 20.64 1.20
CA ALA A 8 -26.66 19.41 1.84
C ALA A 8 -27.06 19.34 3.32
N GLU A 9 -26.94 20.45 4.06
CA GLU A 9 -27.35 20.52 5.46
C GLU A 9 -28.84 20.23 5.68
N LYS A 10 -29.72 20.71 4.78
CA LYS A 10 -31.15 20.38 4.86
C LYS A 10 -31.43 18.90 4.62
N ILE A 11 -30.72 18.28 3.67
CA ILE A 11 -30.83 16.85 3.40
C ILE A 11 -30.39 16.06 4.64
N ILE A 12 -29.28 16.45 5.26
CA ILE A 12 -28.74 15.83 6.47
C ILE A 12 -29.73 15.96 7.63
N ASP A 13 -30.24 17.16 7.88
CA ASP A 13 -31.18 17.40 8.99
C ASP A 13 -32.50 16.64 8.79
N GLN A 14 -32.98 16.55 7.54
CA GLN A 14 -34.15 15.75 7.21
C GLN A 14 -33.89 14.25 7.46
N PHE A 15 -32.78 13.72 6.92
CA PHE A 15 -32.38 12.33 7.15
C PHE A 15 -32.29 12.02 8.64
N LEU A 16 -31.60 12.86 9.41
CA LEU A 16 -31.42 12.65 10.85
C LEU A 16 -32.71 12.79 11.65
N THR A 17 -33.76 13.39 11.12
CA THR A 17 -35.08 13.42 11.75
C THR A 17 -35.73 12.04 11.69
N GLU A 18 -35.59 11.35 10.56
CA GLU A 18 -36.19 10.04 10.29
C GLU A 18 -35.31 8.88 10.77
N PHE A 19 -33.98 9.07 10.76
CA PHE A 19 -33.02 8.09 11.21
C PHE A 19 -33.10 7.90 12.73
N ASP A 20 -33.27 6.66 13.16
CA ASP A 20 -33.30 6.23 14.56
C ASP A 20 -32.04 5.44 14.90
N PRO A 21 -31.01 6.09 15.50
CA PRO A 21 -29.78 5.43 15.89
C PRO A 21 -29.98 4.25 16.84
N ASN A 22 -31.06 4.22 17.62
CA ASN A 22 -31.25 3.18 18.66
C ASN A 22 -31.47 1.78 18.08
N ARG A 23 -31.86 1.68 16.80
CA ARG A 23 -31.94 0.39 16.09
C ARG A 23 -30.58 -0.30 15.95
N TYR A 24 -29.51 0.47 16.05
CA TYR A 24 -28.13 0.05 15.85
C TYR A 24 -27.32 0.07 17.16
N LEU A 25 -28.02 0.19 18.30
CA LEU A 25 -27.41 0.28 19.62
C LEU A 25 -27.17 -1.12 20.20
N PHE A 26 -25.90 -1.41 20.50
CA PHE A 26 -25.44 -2.62 21.15
C PHE A 26 -25.06 -2.33 22.61
N LEU A 27 -25.58 -3.16 23.52
CA LEU A 27 -25.30 -3.12 24.96
C LEU A 27 -25.44 -1.72 25.59
N ASP A 28 -26.37 -0.90 25.08
CA ASP A 28 -26.63 0.48 25.49
C ASP A 28 -25.46 1.47 25.36
N VAL A 29 -24.32 1.05 24.79
CA VAL A 29 -23.08 1.82 24.84
C VAL A 29 -22.31 1.90 23.52
N LEU A 30 -22.70 1.17 22.48
CA LEU A 30 -22.06 1.18 21.17
C LEU A 30 -23.10 1.27 20.06
N TYR A 31 -23.09 2.36 19.30
CA TYR A 31 -23.80 2.41 18.03
C TYR A 31 -22.87 1.95 16.91
N ARG A 32 -23.38 1.10 16.01
CA ARG A 32 -22.66 0.63 14.82
C ARG A 32 -23.57 0.69 13.60
N PHE A 33 -23.21 1.50 12.62
CA PHE A 33 -23.93 1.65 11.35
C PHE A 33 -23.02 1.24 10.20
N GLU A 34 -23.58 0.70 9.13
CA GLU A 34 -22.86 0.51 7.88
C GLU A 34 -22.80 1.85 7.12
N GLU A 35 -21.79 2.05 6.29
CA GLU A 35 -21.68 3.28 5.47
C GLU A 35 -22.92 3.43 4.55
N GLU A 36 -23.46 2.30 4.06
CA GLU A 36 -24.67 2.24 3.23
C GLU A 36 -25.90 2.85 3.91
N ASP A 37 -26.02 2.69 5.24
CA ASP A 37 -27.11 3.30 6.02
C ASP A 37 -27.10 4.83 5.92
N LEU A 38 -25.94 5.43 5.57
CA LEU A 38 -25.71 6.87 5.52
C LEU A 38 -25.47 7.39 4.10
N GLU A 39 -25.71 6.58 3.07
CA GLU A 39 -25.56 6.93 1.65
C GLU A 39 -26.19 8.29 1.30
N PRO A 40 -27.41 8.65 1.78
CA PRO A 40 -28.02 9.95 1.47
C PRO A 40 -27.20 11.14 1.96
N ILE A 41 -26.58 11.01 3.14
CA ILE A 41 -25.73 12.07 3.70
C ILE A 41 -24.39 12.12 2.97
N ILE A 42 -23.77 10.98 2.73
CA ILE A 42 -22.44 10.89 2.11
C ILE A 42 -22.50 11.39 0.66
N SER A 43 -23.56 11.03 -0.07
CA SER A 43 -23.84 11.56 -1.41
C SER A 43 -24.03 13.08 -1.39
N ALA A 44 -24.80 13.62 -0.43
CA ALA A 44 -24.98 15.07 -0.32
C ALA A 44 -23.67 15.82 0.02
N LEU A 45 -22.80 15.24 0.84
CA LEU A 45 -21.54 15.86 1.25
C LEU A 45 -20.44 15.74 0.18
N SER A 46 -20.44 14.67 -0.62
CA SER A 46 -19.45 14.47 -1.70
C SER A 46 -19.62 15.44 -2.88
N HIS A 47 -20.84 15.92 -3.14
CA HIS A 47 -21.15 16.87 -4.21
C HIS A 47 -21.09 18.35 -3.76
N CYS A 48 -20.60 18.59 -2.54
CA CYS A 48 -20.63 19.90 -1.91
C CYS A 48 -19.25 20.38 -1.47
N LYS A 49 -19.01 21.69 -1.62
CA LYS A 49 -17.85 22.35 -1.03
C LYS A 49 -18.06 22.60 0.46
N LEU A 50 -17.27 21.92 1.30
CA LEU A 50 -17.35 22.04 2.76
C LEU A 50 -16.92 23.43 3.28
N PRO A 51 -17.59 23.96 4.32
CA PRO A 51 -17.13 25.12 5.06
C PRO A 51 -15.71 24.95 5.61
N LYS A 52 -14.93 26.04 5.70
CA LYS A 52 -13.54 26.02 6.18
C LYS A 52 -13.33 25.45 7.58
N ARG A 53 -14.39 25.38 8.40
CA ARG A 53 -14.33 24.80 9.76
C ARG A 53 -14.22 23.27 9.74
N TYR A 54 -14.64 22.63 8.64
CA TYR A 54 -14.57 21.19 8.45
C TYR A 54 -13.40 20.85 7.54
N ALA A 55 -12.56 19.91 7.98
CA ALA A 55 -11.46 19.40 7.17
C ALA A 55 -11.92 18.27 6.24
N SER A 56 -12.94 17.50 6.66
CA SER A 56 -13.55 16.44 5.87
C SER A 56 -15.04 16.30 6.18
N TYR A 57 -15.76 15.50 5.38
CA TYR A 57 -17.18 15.20 5.61
C TYR A 57 -17.40 14.47 6.95
N ILE A 58 -16.40 13.72 7.43
CA ILE A 58 -16.41 13.04 8.73
C ILE A 58 -16.59 14.04 9.87
N ASP A 59 -16.04 15.25 9.76
CA ASP A 59 -16.23 16.28 10.78
C ASP A 59 -17.69 16.75 10.86
N VAL A 60 -18.39 16.78 9.71
CA VAL A 60 -19.82 17.11 9.64
C VAL A 60 -20.65 15.99 10.27
N LEU A 61 -20.35 14.74 9.91
CA LEU A 61 -21.02 13.56 10.48
C LEU A 61 -20.84 13.51 11.99
N HIS A 62 -19.62 13.69 12.48
CA HIS A 62 -19.31 13.69 13.90
C HIS A 62 -20.11 14.78 14.63
N GLU A 63 -20.14 16.03 14.14
CA GLU A 63 -20.93 17.11 14.76
C GLU A 63 -22.43 16.78 14.81
N LYS A 64 -22.99 16.28 13.71
CA LYS A 64 -24.42 15.99 13.60
C LYS A 64 -24.84 14.82 14.49
N PHE A 65 -24.06 13.74 14.50
CA PHE A 65 -24.31 12.61 15.39
C PHE A 65 -24.03 12.94 16.85
N ALA A 66 -23.01 13.72 17.16
CA ALA A 66 -22.75 14.19 18.53
C ALA A 66 -23.97 14.89 19.13
N ASN A 67 -24.66 15.71 18.34
CA ASN A 67 -25.91 16.34 18.76
C ASN A 67 -27.09 15.37 18.83
N LYS A 68 -27.23 14.44 17.87
CA LYS A 68 -28.35 13.50 17.79
C LYS A 68 -28.36 12.48 18.94
N VAL A 69 -27.18 12.00 19.35
CA VAL A 69 -27.02 10.98 20.41
C VAL A 69 -26.37 11.51 21.69
N ASP A 70 -26.26 12.83 21.84
CA ASP A 70 -25.75 13.53 23.03
C ASP A 70 -24.37 13.03 23.49
N LEU A 71 -23.37 13.15 22.61
CA LEU A 71 -22.01 12.70 22.90
C LEU A 71 -21.26 13.68 23.80
N ASN A 72 -20.56 13.11 24.78
CA ASN A 72 -19.63 13.83 25.64
C ASN A 72 -18.19 13.74 25.10
N ALA A 73 -17.27 14.51 25.69
CA ALA A 73 -15.88 14.58 25.24
C ALA A 73 -15.05 13.27 25.44
N SER A 74 -15.50 12.36 26.29
CA SER A 74 -14.87 11.05 26.51
C SER A 74 -15.40 9.97 25.58
N ASP A 75 -16.49 10.23 24.86
CA ASP A 75 -17.05 9.31 23.87
C ASP A 75 -16.16 9.26 22.62
N LEU A 76 -16.28 8.19 21.85
CA LEU A 76 -15.47 7.96 20.68
C LEU A 76 -16.34 7.85 19.44
N PHE A 77 -16.04 8.67 18.44
CA PHE A 77 -16.60 8.60 17.10
C PHE A 77 -15.50 8.12 16.12
N ILE A 78 -15.76 7.04 15.42
CA ILE A 78 -14.89 6.48 14.38
C ILE A 78 -15.71 6.27 13.12
N CYS A 79 -15.17 6.73 11.99
CA CYS A 79 -15.68 6.42 10.66
C CYS A 79 -14.58 5.64 9.95
N THR A 80 -14.78 4.35 9.72
CA THR A 80 -13.93 3.54 8.84
C THR A 80 -14.41 3.69 7.40
N ASP A 81 -13.80 2.95 6.47
CA ASP A 81 -14.24 2.92 5.08
C ASP A 81 -15.59 2.20 4.90
N ASP A 82 -15.96 1.30 5.82
CA ASP A 82 -17.17 0.47 5.70
C ASP A 82 -18.21 0.76 6.80
N GLU A 83 -17.78 1.28 7.97
CA GLU A 83 -18.58 1.28 9.19
C GLU A 83 -18.38 2.55 10.03
N ILE A 84 -19.44 2.99 10.70
CA ILE A 84 -19.37 4.07 11.69
C ILE A 84 -19.64 3.53 13.08
N TYR A 85 -18.70 3.81 13.99
CA TYR A 85 -18.79 3.48 15.40
C TYR A 85 -18.98 4.73 16.24
N ILE A 86 -19.97 4.69 17.13
CA ILE A 86 -20.16 5.69 18.18
C ILE A 86 -20.18 4.97 19.53
N LYS A 87 -19.06 5.03 20.26
CA LYS A 87 -18.90 4.40 21.55
C LYS A 87 -19.07 5.41 22.66
N ARG A 88 -20.14 5.25 23.46
CA ARG A 88 -20.33 6.00 24.71
C ARG A 88 -19.39 5.49 25.78
N TYR A 89 -18.68 6.41 26.41
CA TYR A 89 -17.85 6.14 27.56
C TYR A 89 -18.72 5.87 28.78
N PHE A 90 -18.51 4.72 29.42
CA PHE A 90 -19.17 4.36 30.66
C PHE A 90 -18.12 4.18 31.78
N GLN A 91 -18.57 4.38 33.02
CA GLN A 91 -17.81 4.04 34.21
C GLN A 91 -18.41 2.79 34.84
N VAL A 92 -17.56 1.95 35.41
CA VAL A 92 -17.97 0.74 36.13
C VAL A 92 -17.67 0.94 37.60
N GLU A 93 -18.66 0.71 38.45
CA GLU A 93 -18.47 0.73 39.89
C GLU A 93 -17.56 -0.43 40.32
N ILE A 94 -16.44 -0.11 40.96
CA ILE A 94 -15.47 -1.09 41.43
C ILE A 94 -15.76 -1.37 42.90
N PRO A 95 -16.07 -2.61 43.30
CA PRO A 95 -16.27 -2.94 44.70
C PRO A 95 -15.03 -2.60 45.54
N GLU A 96 -15.23 -1.94 46.70
CA GLU A 96 -14.14 -1.44 47.55
C GLU A 96 -13.17 -2.55 48.00
N ASN A 97 -13.69 -3.77 48.17
CA ASN A 97 -12.98 -4.97 48.63
C ASN A 97 -12.46 -5.88 47.49
N SER A 98 -12.40 -5.39 46.25
CA SER A 98 -11.95 -6.20 45.12
C SER A 98 -10.43 -6.39 45.06
N ALA A 99 -10.01 -7.60 44.68
CA ALA A 99 -8.60 -8.02 44.70
C ALA A 99 -7.72 -7.30 43.66
N ASP A 100 -8.25 -6.92 42.49
CA ASP A 100 -7.54 -6.08 41.50
C ASP A 100 -8.43 -4.97 40.95
N ARG A 101 -8.32 -3.79 41.55
CA ARG A 101 -9.04 -2.57 41.11
C ARG A 101 -8.69 -2.17 39.67
N ARG A 102 -7.56 -2.62 39.11
CA ARG A 102 -7.12 -2.22 37.76
C ARG A 102 -7.87 -2.96 36.64
N ALA A 103 -8.51 -4.09 36.95
CA ALA A 103 -9.32 -4.86 36.01
C ALA A 103 -10.78 -4.97 36.49
N CYS A 104 -11.29 -3.86 37.04
CA CYS A 104 -12.65 -3.77 37.56
C CYS A 104 -12.99 -4.84 38.61
N GLY A 105 -11.99 -5.35 39.34
CA GLY A 105 -12.16 -6.40 40.36
C GLY A 105 -12.39 -7.81 39.81
N ILE A 106 -12.13 -8.06 38.53
CA ILE A 106 -12.25 -9.39 37.92
C ILE A 106 -10.93 -10.16 38.11
N PRO A 107 -10.97 -11.45 38.51
CA PRO A 107 -9.77 -12.26 38.66
C PRO A 107 -8.99 -12.38 37.35
N ASN A 108 -7.66 -12.33 37.44
CA ASN A 108 -6.78 -12.43 36.28
C ASN A 108 -6.94 -13.75 35.51
N GLU A 109 -7.21 -14.85 36.23
CA GLU A 109 -7.46 -16.16 35.63
C GLU A 109 -8.71 -16.16 34.74
N THR A 110 -9.76 -15.47 35.16
CA THR A 110 -10.99 -15.30 34.39
C THR A 110 -10.73 -14.49 33.12
N LEU A 111 -9.99 -13.38 33.22
CA LEU A 111 -9.65 -12.53 32.07
C LEU A 111 -8.74 -13.25 31.08
N ALA A 112 -7.78 -14.04 31.57
CA ALA A 112 -6.95 -14.90 30.74
C ALA A 112 -7.80 -15.99 30.05
N GLY A 113 -8.81 -16.52 30.75
CA GLY A 113 -9.80 -17.44 30.18
C GLY A 113 -10.59 -16.80 29.02
N TYR A 114 -11.16 -15.62 29.23
CA TYR A 114 -11.86 -14.88 28.18
C TYR A 114 -10.94 -14.57 26.98
N LYS A 115 -9.72 -14.09 27.24
CA LYS A 115 -8.75 -13.84 26.18
C LYS A 115 -8.46 -15.10 25.37
N LYS A 116 -8.22 -16.25 26.02
CA LYS A 116 -7.95 -17.51 25.33
C LYS A 116 -9.16 -18.02 24.53
N GLN A 117 -10.37 -17.79 25.02
CA GLN A 117 -11.61 -18.21 24.37
C GLN A 117 -11.88 -17.38 23.12
N TYR A 118 -11.83 -16.05 23.23
CA TYR A 118 -12.27 -15.14 22.15
C TYR A 118 -11.12 -14.63 21.27
N PHE A 119 -9.89 -14.64 21.76
CA PHE A 119 -8.71 -14.16 21.04
C PHE A 119 -7.52 -15.14 21.13
N PRO A 120 -7.68 -16.40 20.68
CA PRO A 120 -6.65 -17.43 20.81
C PRO A 120 -5.32 -17.06 20.12
N ASN A 121 -5.34 -16.24 19.06
CA ASN A 121 -4.14 -15.80 18.35
C ASN A 121 -3.83 -14.31 18.54
N ASN A 122 -4.44 -13.66 19.54
CA ASN A 122 -4.31 -12.22 19.81
C ASN A 122 -4.82 -11.32 18.67
N GLU A 123 -5.89 -11.73 17.99
CA GLU A 123 -6.55 -11.03 16.89
C GLU A 123 -6.96 -9.59 17.27
N TYR A 124 -7.26 -9.35 18.56
CA TYR A 124 -7.54 -8.02 19.09
C TYR A 124 -6.41 -7.02 18.82
N LYS A 125 -5.15 -7.47 18.74
CA LYS A 125 -4.00 -6.59 18.51
C LYS A 125 -4.08 -5.95 17.12
N GLU A 126 -4.28 -6.77 16.11
CA GLU A 126 -4.41 -6.31 14.72
C GLU A 126 -5.62 -5.39 14.59
N ARG A 127 -6.78 -5.82 15.10
CA ARG A 127 -8.01 -5.02 15.02
C ARG A 127 -7.87 -3.65 15.70
N LEU A 128 -7.26 -3.57 16.88
CA LEU A 128 -6.98 -2.30 17.56
C LEU A 128 -6.08 -1.38 16.73
N LEU A 129 -5.02 -1.94 16.12
CA LEU A 129 -4.10 -1.18 15.27
C LEU A 129 -4.77 -0.72 13.97
N THR A 130 -5.73 -1.49 13.43
CA THR A 130 -6.54 -1.09 12.26
C THR A 130 -7.49 0.06 12.59
N LEU A 131 -8.10 0.08 13.78
CA LEU A 131 -9.03 1.13 14.19
C LEU A 131 -8.34 2.40 14.69
N LEU A 132 -7.11 2.29 15.22
CA LEU A 132 -6.38 3.42 15.82
C LEU A 132 -6.21 4.63 14.88
N PRO A 133 -5.84 4.50 13.59
CA PRO A 133 -5.70 5.64 12.69
C PRO A 133 -6.97 6.50 12.60
N PHE A 134 -8.14 5.88 12.62
CA PHE A 134 -9.41 6.59 12.58
C PHE A 134 -9.67 7.36 13.87
N ALA A 135 -9.37 6.75 15.03
CA ALA A 135 -9.44 7.41 16.34
C ALA A 135 -8.42 8.56 16.48
N ILE A 136 -7.23 8.43 15.88
CA ILE A 136 -6.23 9.51 15.80
C ILE A 136 -6.78 10.67 14.98
N ASN A 137 -7.35 10.39 13.81
CA ASN A 137 -7.88 11.42 12.92
C ASN A 137 -9.12 12.13 13.47
N SER A 138 -9.98 11.44 14.23
CA SER A 138 -11.19 11.99 14.81
C SER A 138 -10.92 12.70 16.15
N THR A 139 -10.42 11.98 17.15
CA THR A 139 -10.35 12.45 18.55
C THR A 139 -8.96 12.91 18.96
N LEU A 140 -7.89 12.18 18.60
CA LEU A 140 -6.50 12.50 19.02
C LEU A 140 -5.75 13.40 18.02
N ASN A 141 -6.48 14.10 17.17
CA ASN A 141 -5.91 14.83 16.03
C ASN A 141 -5.18 16.09 16.49
N VAL A 142 -3.85 16.08 16.45
CA VAL A 142 -3.00 17.21 16.88
C VAL A 142 -3.14 18.48 16.04
N LYS A 143 -3.86 18.43 14.92
CA LYS A 143 -4.25 19.64 14.19
C LYS A 143 -5.38 20.40 14.90
N LYS A 144 -6.18 19.69 15.71
CA LYS A 144 -7.36 20.20 16.39
C LYS A 144 -7.12 20.40 17.89
N ILE A 145 -6.37 19.49 18.51
CA ILE A 145 -6.19 19.47 19.97
C ILE A 145 -4.80 19.97 20.42
N ASN A 146 -4.73 20.42 21.66
CA ASN A 146 -3.48 20.77 22.34
C ASN A 146 -2.98 19.64 23.28
N PRO A 147 -1.76 19.72 23.83
CA PRO A 147 -1.22 18.66 24.69
C PRO A 147 -2.02 18.37 25.96
N MET A 148 -2.69 19.36 26.54
CA MET A 148 -3.54 19.15 27.73
C MET A 148 -4.82 18.40 27.38
N GLU A 149 -5.46 18.77 26.27
CA GLU A 149 -6.61 18.04 25.73
C GLU A 149 -6.21 16.59 25.38
N PHE A 150 -5.07 16.40 24.71
CA PHE A 150 -4.55 15.06 24.42
C PHE A 150 -4.43 14.23 25.70
N LYS A 151 -3.82 14.77 26.77
CA LYS A 151 -3.69 14.09 28.08
C LYS A 151 -5.02 13.64 28.68
N THR A 152 -6.10 14.39 28.44
CA THR A 152 -7.44 14.03 28.91
C THR A 152 -8.15 13.00 28.01
N LEU A 153 -7.83 12.97 26.72
CA LEU A 153 -8.58 12.21 25.71
C LEU A 153 -7.97 10.84 25.38
N PHE A 154 -6.65 10.67 25.46
CA PHE A 154 -5.99 9.45 24.94
C PHE A 154 -6.39 8.16 25.67
N ILE A 155 -6.53 8.21 27.01
CA ILE A 155 -6.94 7.03 27.79
C ILE A 155 -8.38 6.63 27.46
N PRO A 156 -9.39 7.53 27.56
CA PRO A 156 -10.75 7.21 27.14
C PRO A 156 -10.82 6.67 25.72
N THR A 157 -10.06 7.25 24.78
CA THR A 157 -10.00 6.81 23.39
C THR A 157 -9.53 5.36 23.28
N PHE A 158 -8.42 5.00 23.92
CA PHE A 158 -7.90 3.63 23.86
C PHE A 158 -8.81 2.62 24.55
N VAL A 159 -9.45 3.02 25.66
CA VAL A 159 -10.44 2.20 26.36
C VAL A 159 -11.66 1.94 25.47
N ASN A 160 -12.20 2.98 24.83
CA ASN A 160 -13.33 2.84 23.93
C ASN A 160 -12.99 2.01 22.69
N LEU A 161 -11.76 2.14 22.14
CA LEU A 161 -11.28 1.28 21.07
C LEU A 161 -11.28 -0.20 21.49
N ALA A 162 -10.75 -0.51 22.68
CA ALA A 162 -10.74 -1.88 23.21
C ALA A 162 -12.16 -2.39 23.49
N ASP A 163 -13.04 -1.55 24.05
CA ASP A 163 -14.44 -1.89 24.28
C ASP A 163 -15.13 -2.23 22.94
N ILE A 164 -14.91 -1.46 21.86
CA ILE A 164 -15.45 -1.77 20.52
C ILE A 164 -14.99 -3.17 20.09
N VAL A 165 -13.69 -3.44 20.10
CA VAL A 165 -13.13 -4.74 19.65
C VAL A 165 -13.71 -5.90 20.45
N ILE A 166 -13.88 -5.75 21.76
CA ILE A 166 -14.45 -6.79 22.62
C ILE A 166 -15.94 -6.98 22.35
N ILE A 167 -16.72 -5.90 22.23
CA ILE A 167 -18.16 -6.00 21.94
C ILE A 167 -18.40 -6.67 20.58
N GLU A 168 -17.57 -6.37 19.58
CA GLU A 168 -17.71 -6.97 18.24
C GLU A 168 -17.29 -8.44 18.18
N SER A 169 -16.32 -8.84 19.00
CA SER A 169 -15.65 -10.14 18.87
C SER A 169 -16.04 -11.15 19.95
N THR A 170 -16.90 -10.76 20.90
CA THR A 170 -17.27 -11.59 22.06
C THR A 170 -18.76 -11.58 22.33
N GLU A 171 -19.24 -12.61 23.02
CA GLU A 171 -20.64 -12.71 23.50
C GLU A 171 -20.78 -12.17 24.96
N ILE A 172 -19.82 -11.37 25.43
CA ILE A 172 -19.85 -10.85 26.79
C ILE A 172 -20.84 -9.69 26.86
N GLU A 173 -21.96 -9.88 27.58
CA GLU A 173 -22.98 -8.84 27.76
C GLU A 173 -22.74 -7.95 29.00
N ASP A 174 -22.02 -8.47 29.99
CA ASP A 174 -21.70 -7.71 31.21
C ASP A 174 -20.65 -6.62 30.92
N LEU A 175 -21.07 -5.35 31.01
CA LEU A 175 -20.21 -4.18 30.78
C LEU A 175 -18.99 -4.15 31.71
N ARG A 176 -19.10 -4.70 32.93
CA ARG A 176 -17.97 -4.80 33.85
C ARG A 176 -16.92 -5.79 33.32
N SER A 177 -17.36 -6.93 32.81
CA SER A 177 -16.52 -7.94 32.16
C SER A 177 -15.86 -7.42 30.89
N ILE A 178 -16.60 -6.69 30.04
CA ILE A 178 -16.03 -6.00 28.88
C ILE A 178 -14.92 -5.06 29.33
N ARG A 179 -15.21 -4.13 30.26
CA ARG A 179 -14.23 -3.13 30.70
C ARG A 179 -13.00 -3.76 31.37
N GLY A 180 -13.20 -4.82 32.15
CA GLY A 180 -12.11 -5.57 32.77
C GLY A 180 -11.20 -6.21 31.71
N LEU A 181 -11.78 -6.83 30.68
CA LEU A 181 -11.04 -7.40 29.57
C LEU A 181 -10.35 -6.31 28.72
N SER A 182 -10.99 -5.17 28.49
CA SER A 182 -10.40 -4.02 27.78
C SER A 182 -9.13 -3.55 28.46
N PHE A 183 -9.17 -3.33 29.77
CA PHE A 183 -7.97 -2.96 30.53
C PHE A 183 -6.91 -4.06 30.52
N PHE A 184 -7.33 -5.33 30.57
CA PHE A 184 -6.40 -6.45 30.51
C PHE A 184 -5.62 -6.50 29.19
N ILE A 185 -6.32 -6.43 28.05
CA ILE A 185 -5.69 -6.49 26.72
C ILE A 185 -4.90 -5.23 26.39
N LEU A 186 -5.38 -4.04 26.82
CA LEU A 186 -4.69 -2.78 26.58
C LEU A 186 -3.30 -2.78 27.19
N ARG A 187 -3.09 -3.41 28.35
CA ARG A 187 -1.76 -3.49 28.98
C ARG A 187 -0.73 -4.18 28.10
N GLU A 188 -1.14 -5.06 27.20
CA GLU A 188 -0.23 -5.78 26.31
C GLU A 188 0.09 -5.03 25.01
N ILE A 189 -0.72 -4.03 24.63
CA ILE A 189 -0.59 -3.30 23.35
C ILE A 189 -0.44 -1.79 23.53
N PHE A 190 -0.55 -1.28 24.75
CA PHE A 190 -0.52 0.15 25.05
C PHE A 190 0.72 0.85 24.47
N GLU A 191 1.89 0.21 24.56
CA GLU A 191 3.12 0.74 24.00
C GLU A 191 3.02 0.90 22.48
N ASP A 192 2.54 -0.13 21.76
CA ASP A 192 2.37 -0.10 20.31
C ASP A 192 1.39 1.01 19.87
N LEU A 193 0.26 1.15 20.59
CA LEU A 193 -0.70 2.23 20.32
C LEU A 193 -0.06 3.61 20.50
N MET A 194 0.70 3.82 21.58
CA MET A 194 1.38 5.09 21.83
C MET A 194 2.51 5.37 20.83
N LEU A 195 3.20 4.34 20.34
CA LEU A 195 4.21 4.48 19.30
C LEU A 195 3.60 4.98 17.98
N LEU A 196 2.43 4.45 17.58
CA LEU A 196 1.72 4.91 16.40
C LEU A 196 1.19 6.34 16.54
N VAL A 197 0.67 6.70 17.72
CA VAL A 197 0.29 8.09 18.00
C VAL A 197 1.51 9.02 17.91
N ALA A 198 2.64 8.63 18.49
CA ALA A 198 3.86 9.43 18.42
C ALA A 198 4.36 9.58 16.97
N GLU A 199 4.27 8.51 16.17
CA GLU A 199 4.61 8.52 14.75
C GLU A 199 3.75 9.50 13.95
N ASP A 200 2.44 9.51 14.15
CA ASP A 200 1.52 10.45 13.50
C ASP A 200 1.87 11.92 13.82
N ILE A 201 2.13 12.21 15.10
CA ILE A 201 2.52 13.54 15.55
C ILE A 201 3.84 13.98 14.89
N LEU A 202 4.83 13.09 14.87
CA LEU A 202 6.12 13.35 14.23
C LEU A 202 5.98 13.56 12.72
N LEU A 203 5.09 12.82 12.06
CA LEU A 203 4.80 12.97 10.64
C LEU A 203 4.22 14.35 10.35
N HIS A 204 3.19 14.77 11.06
CA HIS A 204 2.61 16.11 10.92
C HIS A 204 3.63 17.22 11.22
N PHE A 205 4.44 17.04 12.26
CA PHE A 205 5.53 17.96 12.57
C PHE A 205 6.57 18.06 11.43
N SER A 206 6.95 16.92 10.83
CA SER A 206 7.88 16.90 9.69
C SER A 206 7.34 17.63 8.45
N ASN A 207 6.02 17.61 8.27
CA ASN A 207 5.30 18.28 7.19
C ASN A 207 5.05 19.78 7.45
N GLN A 208 5.60 20.33 8.53
CA GLN A 208 5.47 21.74 8.92
C GLN A 208 4.04 22.17 9.23
N GLU A 209 3.21 21.23 9.72
CA GLU A 209 1.88 21.55 10.21
C GLU A 209 2.00 22.45 11.44
N LYS A 210 1.50 23.70 11.32
CA LYS A 210 1.64 24.73 12.36
C LYS A 210 1.20 24.23 13.74
N LYS A 211 0.04 23.56 13.78
CA LYS A 211 -0.54 23.02 15.00
C LYS A 211 0.29 21.89 15.62
N ALA A 212 0.92 21.03 14.81
CA ALA A 212 1.81 19.99 15.32
C ALA A 212 3.14 20.56 15.85
N ILE A 213 3.65 21.63 15.22
CA ILE A 213 4.81 22.39 15.74
C ILE A 213 4.46 23.01 17.10
N ASP A 214 3.32 23.70 17.18
CA ASP A 214 2.83 24.29 18.42
C ASP A 214 2.64 23.21 19.49
N PHE A 215 2.01 22.07 19.14
CA PHE A 215 1.81 20.93 20.03
C PHE A 215 3.13 20.42 20.61
N LEU A 216 4.11 20.09 19.77
CA LEU A 216 5.39 19.57 20.25
C LEU A 216 6.19 20.60 21.05
N SER A 217 6.06 21.91 20.74
CA SER A 217 6.80 22.97 21.45
C SER A 217 6.56 22.98 22.97
N HIS A 218 5.40 22.49 23.44
CA HIS A 218 5.08 22.34 24.87
C HIS A 218 5.97 21.32 25.59
N PHE A 219 6.58 20.40 24.84
CA PHE A 219 7.56 19.43 25.33
C PHE A 219 9.00 19.91 25.11
N GLY A 220 9.18 21.24 25.03
CA GLY A 220 10.48 21.89 24.97
C GLY A 220 11.22 21.86 26.31
N ILE A 221 12.52 22.19 26.24
CA ILE A 221 13.41 22.29 27.41
C ILE A 221 13.14 23.57 28.20
N HIS A 222 12.53 24.58 27.56
CA HIS A 222 12.22 25.88 28.14
C HIS A 222 10.73 25.99 28.49
N GLU A 223 10.43 26.84 29.47
CA GLU A 223 9.05 27.19 29.83
C GLU A 223 8.39 27.86 28.62
N THR A 224 7.17 27.43 28.29
CA THR A 224 6.41 27.99 27.17
C THR A 224 5.17 28.69 27.70
N ILE A 225 4.77 29.77 27.03
CA ILE A 225 3.57 30.54 27.34
C ILE A 225 2.66 30.43 26.12
N ASP A 226 1.43 29.93 26.30
CA ASP A 226 0.48 29.85 25.20
C ASP A 226 -0.10 31.24 24.82
N ALA A 227 -0.87 31.28 23.73
CA ALA A 227 -1.57 32.48 23.27
C ALA A 227 -2.63 33.01 24.27
N LYS A 228 -2.98 32.23 25.30
CA LYS A 228 -3.94 32.57 26.36
C LYS A 228 -3.25 33.03 27.65
N GLY A 229 -1.91 33.06 27.69
CA GLY A 229 -1.11 33.47 28.84
C GLY A 229 -0.82 32.37 29.87
N ASN A 230 -1.20 31.12 29.61
CA ASN A 230 -0.92 29.99 30.49
C ASN A 230 0.56 29.59 30.38
N ARG A 231 1.21 29.42 31.53
CA ARG A 231 2.60 28.97 31.63
C ARG A 231 2.68 27.46 31.75
N TYR A 232 3.47 26.83 30.89
CA TYR A 232 3.69 25.40 30.88
C TYR A 232 5.11 25.08 31.35
N LYS A 233 5.20 24.32 32.44
CA LYS A 233 6.48 23.82 32.95
C LYS A 233 7.15 22.94 31.88
N PRO A 234 8.48 23.00 31.76
CA PRO A 234 9.21 22.13 30.83
C PRO A 234 8.91 20.66 31.08
N ASN A 235 8.46 19.96 30.04
CA ASN A 235 8.33 18.50 30.03
C ASN A 235 9.08 17.94 28.81
N PRO A 236 10.43 17.98 28.84
CA PRO A 236 11.24 17.66 27.68
C PRO A 236 11.05 16.21 27.22
N ILE A 237 11.13 15.99 25.91
CA ILE A 237 11.20 14.64 25.33
C ILE A 237 12.57 14.04 25.69
N LEU A 238 12.60 13.04 26.57
CA LEU A 238 13.84 12.45 27.07
C LEU A 238 14.10 11.08 26.44
N ASP A 239 15.34 10.84 26.00
CA ASP A 239 15.79 9.51 25.60
C ASP A 239 15.99 8.57 26.81
N GLU A 240 16.34 7.31 26.54
CA GLU A 240 16.65 6.29 27.56
C GLU A 240 17.81 6.71 28.48
N SER A 241 18.72 7.56 27.99
CA SER A 241 19.86 8.12 28.74
C SER A 241 19.52 9.43 29.46
N LYS A 242 18.24 9.81 29.54
CA LYS A 242 17.74 11.07 30.12
C LYS A 242 18.26 12.33 29.45
N ARG A 243 18.68 12.26 28.19
CA ARG A 243 19.06 13.42 27.39
C ARG A 243 17.82 13.97 26.68
N ALA A 244 17.67 15.28 26.74
CA ALA A 244 16.55 15.95 26.07
C ALA A 244 16.78 16.02 24.56
N TRP A 245 15.77 15.62 23.80
CA TRP A 245 15.72 15.84 22.37
C TRP A 245 15.39 17.29 22.06
N ASN A 246 16.20 17.90 21.20
CA ASN A 246 15.91 19.22 20.66
C ASN A 246 14.96 19.10 19.46
N MET A 247 13.98 19.98 19.39
CA MET A 247 13.00 20.06 18.31
C MET A 247 13.64 20.20 16.91
N THR A 248 14.75 20.94 16.81
CA THR A 248 15.51 21.06 15.55
C THR A 248 16.13 19.72 15.14
N THR A 249 16.69 18.98 16.09
CA THR A 249 17.26 17.65 15.86
C THR A 249 16.18 16.67 15.44
N ILE A 250 15.06 16.62 16.19
CA ILE A 250 13.88 15.82 15.85
C ILE A 250 13.48 16.09 14.40
N ARG A 251 13.30 17.36 14.02
CA ARG A 251 12.91 17.74 12.67
C ARG A 251 13.93 17.27 11.62
N SER A 252 15.22 17.49 11.86
CA SER A 252 16.26 17.07 10.90
C SER A 252 16.28 15.55 10.71
N THR A 253 16.15 14.78 11.79
CA THR A 253 16.10 13.31 11.73
C THR A 253 14.85 12.84 10.99
N MET A 254 13.68 13.46 11.25
CA MET A 254 12.44 13.14 10.52
C MET A 254 12.54 13.40 9.02
N ILE A 255 13.11 14.54 8.62
CA ILE A 255 13.30 14.89 7.20
C ILE A 255 14.28 13.91 6.53
N GLN A 256 15.37 13.57 7.22
CA GLN A 256 16.35 12.60 6.73
C GLN A 256 15.73 11.20 6.60
N PHE A 257 14.96 10.76 7.60
CA PHE A 257 14.24 9.48 7.57
C PHE A 257 13.26 9.42 6.40
N LYS A 258 12.40 10.44 6.25
CA LYS A 258 11.45 10.53 5.12
C LYS A 258 12.15 10.48 3.76
N LYS A 259 13.22 11.27 3.58
CA LYS A 259 14.01 11.27 2.34
C LYS A 259 14.69 9.92 2.08
N SER A 260 15.22 9.28 3.13
CA SER A 260 15.84 7.97 3.03
C SER A 260 14.84 6.91 2.57
N LYS A 261 13.65 6.84 3.21
CA LYS A 261 12.58 5.91 2.83
C LYS A 261 12.07 6.16 1.41
N GLN A 262 11.87 7.42 1.01
CA GLN A 262 11.50 7.76 -0.37
C GLN A 262 12.57 7.30 -1.37
N THR A 263 13.84 7.56 -1.08
CA THR A 263 14.96 7.15 -1.96
C THR A 263 15.02 5.62 -2.09
N LEU A 264 14.83 4.89 -1.00
CA LEU A 264 14.75 3.42 -1.03
C LEU A 264 13.58 2.92 -1.87
N TYR A 265 12.41 3.53 -1.71
CA TYR A 265 11.23 3.20 -2.51
C TYR A 265 11.47 3.45 -4.02
N ASP A 266 11.96 4.63 -4.37
CA ASP A 266 12.25 5.02 -5.76
C ASP A 266 13.26 4.05 -6.39
N ARG A 267 14.30 3.66 -5.65
CA ARG A 267 15.30 2.68 -6.13
C ARG A 267 14.73 1.28 -6.31
N ARG A 268 13.84 0.83 -5.43
CA ARG A 268 13.13 -0.45 -5.61
C ARG A 268 12.22 -0.41 -6.84
N ASN A 269 11.58 0.73 -7.10
CA ASN A 269 10.76 0.92 -8.29
C ASN A 269 11.62 0.95 -9.58
N ASP A 270 12.76 1.65 -9.57
CA ASP A 270 13.73 1.63 -10.68
C ASP A 270 14.13 0.20 -11.04
N ILE A 271 14.44 -0.64 -10.05
CA ILE A 271 14.78 -2.05 -10.23
C ILE A 271 13.61 -2.82 -10.87
N ALA A 272 12.37 -2.61 -10.42
CA ALA A 272 11.20 -3.25 -11.00
C ALA A 272 10.99 -2.87 -12.47
N ILE A 273 11.19 -1.59 -12.81
CA ILE A 273 11.11 -1.09 -14.18
C ILE A 273 12.21 -1.72 -15.06
N ILE A 274 13.45 -1.77 -14.56
CA ILE A 274 14.56 -2.39 -15.28
C ILE A 274 14.31 -3.88 -15.52
N LYS A 275 13.82 -4.63 -14.51
CA LYS A 275 13.45 -6.05 -14.66
C LYS A 275 12.42 -6.24 -15.77
N LYS A 276 11.33 -5.48 -15.73
CA LYS A 276 10.28 -5.54 -16.75
C LYS A 276 10.83 -5.26 -18.16
N LYS A 277 11.76 -4.30 -18.29
CA LYS A 277 12.40 -3.98 -19.56
C LYS A 277 13.32 -5.12 -20.03
N LEU A 278 14.10 -5.72 -19.13
CA LEU A 278 14.93 -6.88 -19.43
C LEU A 278 14.10 -8.08 -19.89
N ASP A 279 13.00 -8.39 -19.19
CA ASP A 279 12.09 -9.48 -19.58
C ASP A 279 11.53 -9.28 -21.00
N GLN A 280 11.13 -8.04 -21.32
CA GLN A 280 10.69 -7.69 -22.68
C GLN A 280 11.82 -7.93 -23.70
N LEU A 281 13.02 -7.44 -23.44
CA LEU A 281 14.16 -7.58 -24.36
C LEU A 281 14.57 -9.05 -24.54
N HIS A 282 14.52 -9.86 -23.48
CA HIS A 282 14.77 -11.30 -23.57
C HIS A 282 13.70 -12.01 -24.41
N SER A 283 12.42 -11.62 -24.29
CA SER A 283 11.35 -12.15 -25.14
C SER A 283 11.58 -11.82 -26.62
N GLU A 284 11.84 -10.54 -26.93
CA GLU A 284 12.13 -10.08 -28.30
C GLU A 284 13.36 -10.80 -28.89
N SER A 285 14.43 -10.95 -28.10
CA SER A 285 15.64 -11.69 -28.50
C SER A 285 15.36 -13.16 -28.81
N LYS A 286 14.48 -13.79 -28.01
CA LYS A 286 14.04 -15.19 -28.22
C LYS A 286 13.20 -15.32 -29.49
N GLU A 287 12.32 -14.37 -29.78
CA GLU A 287 11.51 -14.32 -31.00
C GLU A 287 12.40 -14.18 -32.25
N ILE A 288 13.36 -13.25 -32.23
CA ILE A 288 14.34 -13.10 -33.32
C ILE A 288 15.13 -14.40 -33.51
N SER A 289 15.58 -15.03 -32.43
CA SER A 289 16.29 -16.31 -32.48
C SER A 289 15.44 -17.43 -33.08
N GLN A 290 14.12 -17.44 -32.86
CA GLN A 290 13.21 -18.39 -33.48
C GLN A 290 13.01 -18.09 -34.97
N GLN A 291 12.93 -16.83 -35.37
CA GLN A 291 12.87 -16.43 -36.78
C GLN A 291 14.13 -16.83 -37.54
N ILE A 292 15.32 -16.63 -36.95
CA ILE A 292 16.60 -17.09 -37.52
C ILE A 292 16.57 -18.60 -37.78
N LYS A 293 16.09 -19.39 -36.82
CA LYS A 293 15.95 -20.86 -36.99
C LYS A 293 15.01 -21.21 -38.14
N LYS A 294 13.89 -20.50 -38.28
CA LYS A 294 12.92 -20.70 -39.36
C LYS A 294 13.52 -20.36 -40.73
N GLU A 295 14.24 -19.25 -40.83
CA GLU A 295 14.91 -18.82 -42.07
C GLU A 295 16.04 -19.79 -42.47
N HIS A 296 16.80 -20.33 -41.51
CA HIS A 296 17.77 -21.39 -41.78
C HIS A 296 17.13 -22.67 -42.34
N LEU A 297 15.97 -23.07 -41.79
CA LEU A 297 15.23 -24.22 -42.29
C LEU A 297 14.73 -23.98 -43.73
N GLY A 298 14.20 -22.79 -44.01
CA GLY A 298 13.78 -22.38 -45.35
C GLY A 298 14.94 -22.35 -46.35
N LEU A 299 16.09 -21.82 -45.93
CA LEU A 299 17.30 -21.83 -46.76
C LEU A 299 17.73 -23.26 -47.12
N LYS A 300 17.70 -24.18 -46.15
CA LYS A 300 18.04 -25.59 -46.37
C LYS A 300 17.11 -26.26 -47.38
N ASP A 301 15.80 -26.04 -47.28
CA ASP A 301 14.82 -26.56 -48.25
C ASP A 301 15.07 -26.00 -49.68
N VAL A 302 15.43 -24.72 -49.79
CA VAL A 302 15.80 -24.10 -51.07
C VAL A 302 17.10 -24.69 -51.62
N GLU A 303 18.09 -24.97 -50.78
CA GLU A 303 19.35 -25.62 -51.17
C GLU A 303 19.12 -27.06 -51.64
N GLU A 304 18.30 -27.85 -50.95
CA GLU A 304 17.92 -29.21 -51.38
C GLU A 304 17.20 -29.19 -52.75
N LYS A 305 16.29 -28.24 -52.97
CA LYS A 305 15.63 -28.04 -54.27
C LYS A 305 16.59 -27.59 -55.37
N ALA A 306 17.57 -26.77 -55.03
CA ALA A 306 18.62 -26.34 -55.96
C ALA A 306 19.45 -27.53 -56.43
N ASP A 307 19.90 -28.38 -55.49
CA ASP A 307 20.71 -29.56 -55.78
C ASP A 307 19.94 -30.58 -56.63
N GLN A 308 18.66 -30.81 -56.33
CA GLN A 308 17.79 -31.68 -57.15
C GLN A 308 17.63 -31.15 -58.57
N THR A 309 17.38 -29.84 -58.72
CA THR A 309 17.22 -29.19 -60.02
C THR A 309 18.51 -29.27 -60.84
N ARG A 310 19.65 -29.01 -60.20
CA ARG A 310 20.98 -29.09 -60.82
C ARG A 310 21.35 -30.50 -61.25
N THR A 311 21.14 -31.49 -60.39
CA THR A 311 21.37 -32.91 -60.72
C THR A 311 20.52 -33.35 -61.92
N THR A 312 19.29 -32.82 -62.01
CA THR A 312 18.38 -33.10 -63.13
C THR A 312 18.88 -32.45 -64.42
N LEU A 313 19.32 -31.19 -64.37
CA LEU A 313 19.91 -30.50 -65.52
C LEU A 313 21.16 -31.23 -66.04
N GLU A 314 22.08 -31.62 -65.16
CA GLU A 314 23.29 -32.37 -65.53
C GLU A 314 22.97 -33.71 -66.22
N ARG A 315 21.92 -34.42 -65.77
CA ARG A 315 21.42 -35.65 -66.43
C ARG A 315 20.81 -35.40 -67.81
N LEU A 316 20.16 -34.27 -68.02
CA LEU A 316 19.56 -33.92 -69.31
C LEU A 316 20.61 -33.43 -70.31
N GLU A 317 21.64 -32.72 -69.83
CA GLU A 317 22.77 -32.26 -70.65
C GLU A 317 23.61 -33.43 -71.19
N THR A 318 23.70 -34.53 -70.43
CA THR A 318 24.45 -35.74 -70.80
C THR A 318 23.66 -36.75 -71.64
N ASN A 319 22.37 -36.51 -71.89
CA ASN A 319 21.48 -37.44 -72.62
C ASN A 319 21.13 -36.91 -74.03
N ASP A 320 21.43 -37.66 -75.09
CA ASP A 320 21.23 -37.25 -76.49
C ASP A 320 19.80 -37.43 -77.05
N ALA A 321 18.87 -37.94 -76.25
CA ALA A 321 17.48 -38.16 -76.69
C ALA A 321 16.73 -36.83 -76.96
N LYS A 322 15.91 -36.79 -78.02
CA LYS A 322 15.02 -35.65 -78.32
C LYS A 322 13.90 -35.49 -77.30
N GLU A 323 13.35 -36.61 -76.83
CA GLU A 323 12.30 -36.67 -75.81
C GLU A 323 12.79 -37.47 -74.61
N VAL A 324 12.40 -37.03 -73.41
CA VAL A 324 12.80 -37.65 -72.15
C VAL A 324 11.56 -37.90 -71.31
N LYS A 325 11.48 -39.10 -70.71
CA LYS A 325 10.43 -39.45 -69.74
C LYS A 325 10.76 -38.78 -68.42
N PHE A 326 9.85 -37.95 -67.94
CA PHE A 326 9.99 -37.26 -66.68
C PHE A 326 8.71 -37.41 -65.86
N LEU A 327 8.88 -37.52 -64.54
CA LEU A 327 7.77 -37.72 -63.61
C LEU A 327 7.34 -36.34 -63.08
N GLU A 328 6.15 -35.89 -63.45
CA GLU A 328 5.57 -34.61 -63.03
C GLU A 328 4.27 -34.89 -62.26
N ASP A 329 4.18 -34.43 -61.02
CA ASP A 329 3.03 -34.63 -60.12
C ASP A 329 2.59 -36.11 -59.90
N GLY A 330 3.52 -37.06 -60.07
CA GLY A 330 3.26 -38.49 -59.90
C GLY A 330 2.91 -39.25 -61.19
N GLU A 331 2.82 -38.56 -62.33
CA GLU A 331 2.57 -39.17 -63.64
C GLU A 331 3.79 -39.08 -64.56
N GLU A 332 4.13 -40.17 -65.26
CA GLU A 332 5.18 -40.17 -66.28
C GLU A 332 4.68 -39.50 -67.56
N LYS A 333 5.30 -38.38 -67.93
CA LYS A 333 5.05 -37.67 -69.19
C LYS A 333 6.31 -37.61 -70.04
N ASN A 334 6.13 -37.63 -71.37
CA ASN A 334 7.21 -37.39 -72.33
C ASN A 334 7.35 -35.88 -72.53
N PHE A 335 8.55 -35.36 -72.35
CA PHE A 335 8.86 -33.95 -72.59
C PHE A 335 9.90 -33.81 -73.70
N ASP A 336 9.77 -32.77 -74.53
CA ASP A 336 10.86 -32.32 -75.39
C ASP A 336 12.03 -31.83 -74.50
N ARG A 337 13.23 -32.37 -74.74
CA ARG A 337 14.42 -32.11 -73.91
C ARG A 337 14.75 -30.62 -73.81
N ARG A 338 14.67 -29.89 -74.92
CA ARG A 338 15.02 -28.45 -74.94
C ARG A 338 14.00 -27.63 -74.18
N SER A 339 12.72 -27.95 -74.34
CA SER A 339 11.64 -27.29 -73.59
C SER A 339 11.78 -27.54 -72.07
N LEU A 340 12.06 -28.78 -71.67
CA LEU A 340 12.25 -29.14 -70.25
C LEU A 340 13.48 -28.47 -69.64
N MET A 341 14.61 -28.43 -70.35
CA MET A 341 15.80 -27.67 -69.91
C MET A 341 15.50 -26.18 -69.73
N ALA A 342 14.78 -25.56 -70.67
CA ALA A 342 14.40 -24.16 -70.56
C ALA A 342 13.49 -23.89 -69.34
N GLN A 343 12.60 -24.82 -69.00
CA GLN A 343 11.78 -24.74 -67.78
C GLN A 343 12.62 -24.90 -66.51
N LEU A 344 13.58 -25.84 -66.50
CA LEU A 344 14.46 -26.07 -65.36
C LEU A 344 15.42 -24.91 -65.11
N TYR A 345 15.97 -24.26 -66.14
CA TYR A 345 16.77 -23.04 -65.95
C TYR A 345 15.93 -21.88 -65.36
N ARG A 346 14.67 -21.71 -65.78
CA ARG A 346 13.77 -20.73 -65.14
C ARG A 346 13.49 -21.06 -63.69
N LYS A 347 13.36 -22.35 -63.37
CA LYS A 347 13.16 -22.83 -61.99
C LYS A 347 14.43 -22.60 -61.15
N GLU A 348 15.61 -22.84 -61.72
CA GLU A 348 16.91 -22.58 -61.10
C GLU A 348 17.07 -21.08 -60.77
N ASP A 349 16.75 -20.18 -61.71
CA ASP A 349 16.75 -18.73 -61.46
C ASP A 349 15.79 -18.34 -60.32
N SER A 350 14.59 -18.94 -60.26
CA SER A 350 13.64 -18.71 -59.17
C SER A 350 14.19 -19.18 -57.82
N ILE A 351 14.83 -20.35 -57.79
CA ILE A 351 15.45 -20.93 -56.58
C ILE A 351 16.63 -20.05 -56.12
N LEU A 352 17.47 -19.57 -57.04
CA LEU A 352 18.56 -18.65 -56.76
C LEU A 352 18.05 -17.35 -56.12
N ASN A 353 16.98 -16.78 -56.67
CA ASN A 353 16.32 -15.61 -56.10
C ASN A 353 15.76 -15.86 -54.69
N GLN A 354 15.14 -17.02 -54.44
CA GLN A 354 14.68 -17.42 -53.10
C GLN A 354 15.85 -17.57 -52.13
N ARG A 355 16.96 -18.19 -52.56
CA ARG A 355 18.17 -18.34 -51.76
C ARG A 355 18.73 -16.98 -51.35
N THR A 356 18.83 -16.03 -52.28
CA THR A 356 19.29 -14.67 -51.99
C THR A 356 18.37 -13.96 -51.01
N ARG A 357 17.04 -14.16 -51.09
CA ARG A 357 16.08 -13.58 -50.13
C ARG A 357 16.30 -14.10 -48.72
N HIS A 358 16.39 -15.42 -48.55
CA HIS A 358 16.67 -16.02 -47.22
C HIS A 358 18.02 -15.58 -46.67
N GLN A 359 19.08 -15.55 -47.49
CA GLN A 359 20.39 -15.07 -47.06
C GLN A 359 20.39 -13.60 -46.64
N LYS A 360 19.61 -12.75 -47.31
CA LYS A 360 19.44 -11.34 -46.93
C LYS A 360 18.68 -11.22 -45.60
N ALA A 361 17.57 -11.95 -45.45
CA ALA A 361 16.77 -11.96 -44.23
C ALA A 361 17.60 -12.44 -43.01
N LEU A 362 18.39 -13.50 -43.17
CA LEU A 362 19.30 -13.98 -42.11
C LEU A 362 20.29 -12.90 -41.66
N LYS A 363 20.95 -12.22 -42.60
CA LYS A 363 21.89 -11.12 -42.27
C LYS A 363 21.22 -9.99 -41.50
N GLU A 364 19.99 -9.63 -41.87
CA GLU A 364 19.21 -8.59 -41.19
C GLU A 364 18.82 -9.03 -39.77
N LEU A 365 18.36 -10.29 -39.61
CA LEU A 365 17.99 -10.86 -38.31
C LEU A 365 19.20 -11.03 -37.38
N ASP A 366 20.36 -11.47 -37.89
CA ASP A 366 21.59 -11.58 -37.11
C ASP A 366 22.06 -10.22 -36.58
N LEU A 367 21.97 -9.18 -37.42
CA LEU A 367 22.28 -7.81 -37.01
C LEU A 367 21.29 -7.31 -35.95
N ALA A 368 19.99 -7.60 -36.12
CA ALA A 368 18.96 -7.26 -35.15
C ALA A 368 19.21 -7.97 -33.81
N LEU A 369 19.56 -9.26 -33.83
CA LEU A 369 19.90 -10.04 -32.63
C LEU A 369 21.13 -9.47 -31.93
N ALA A 370 22.20 -9.16 -32.66
CA ALA A 370 23.42 -8.58 -32.09
C ALA A 370 23.15 -7.22 -31.44
N ASN A 371 22.32 -6.37 -32.06
CA ASN A 371 21.92 -5.09 -31.48
C ASN A 371 21.08 -5.28 -30.21
N LYS A 372 20.16 -6.25 -30.21
CA LYS A 372 19.36 -6.58 -29.02
C LYS A 372 20.20 -7.13 -27.88
N GLN A 373 21.18 -7.99 -28.17
CA GLN A 373 22.12 -8.49 -27.16
C GLN A 373 22.95 -7.37 -26.53
N LYS A 374 23.38 -6.37 -27.31
CA LYS A 374 24.04 -5.17 -26.77
C LYS A 374 23.11 -4.35 -25.87
N GLU A 375 21.85 -4.19 -26.28
CA GLU A 375 20.84 -3.50 -25.47
C GLU A 375 20.63 -4.22 -24.12
N ILE A 376 20.44 -5.55 -24.15
CA ILE A 376 20.33 -6.41 -22.96
C ILE A 376 21.53 -6.21 -22.03
N TYR A 377 22.76 -6.30 -22.56
CA TYR A 377 23.98 -6.14 -21.77
C TYR A 377 24.04 -4.79 -21.03
N VAL A 378 23.65 -3.70 -21.69
CA VAL A 378 23.62 -2.36 -21.08
C VAL A 378 22.60 -2.32 -19.93
N TRP A 379 21.42 -2.91 -20.12
CA TRP A 379 20.39 -2.95 -19.09
C TRP A 379 20.75 -3.88 -17.93
N GLU A 380 21.39 -5.03 -18.18
CA GLU A 380 21.91 -5.94 -17.14
C GLU A 380 22.99 -5.27 -16.30
N ARG A 381 23.89 -4.50 -16.93
CA ARG A 381 24.88 -3.72 -16.21
C ARG A 381 24.23 -2.65 -15.33
N ARG A 382 23.28 -1.90 -15.89
CA ARG A 382 22.52 -0.88 -15.14
C ARG A 382 21.75 -1.51 -13.97
N PHE A 383 21.17 -2.69 -14.18
CA PHE A 383 20.50 -3.47 -13.16
C PHE A 383 21.45 -3.78 -11.99
N GLY A 384 22.61 -4.38 -12.27
CA GLY A 384 23.60 -4.72 -11.24
C GLY A 384 24.18 -3.51 -10.51
N GLU A 385 24.36 -2.38 -11.19
CA GLU A 385 24.77 -1.11 -10.56
C GLU A 385 23.67 -0.58 -9.61
N THR A 386 22.40 -0.66 -10.02
CA THR A 386 21.26 -0.20 -9.22
C THR A 386 21.03 -1.10 -8.00
N GLU A 387 21.16 -2.43 -8.15
CA GLU A 387 21.08 -3.37 -7.01
C GLU A 387 22.19 -3.11 -5.98
N LYS A 388 23.43 -2.91 -6.42
CA LYS A 388 24.53 -2.54 -5.52
C LYS A 388 24.26 -1.23 -4.79
N SER A 389 23.75 -0.23 -5.50
CA SER A 389 23.35 1.04 -4.87
C SER A 389 22.24 0.85 -3.84
N LEU A 390 21.27 -0.04 -4.09
CA LEU A 390 20.20 -0.32 -3.14
C LEU A 390 20.75 -0.94 -1.84
N VAL A 391 21.62 -1.94 -1.96
CA VAL A 391 22.25 -2.58 -0.79
C VAL A 391 23.03 -1.58 0.05
N ILE A 392 23.78 -0.68 -0.60
CA ILE A 392 24.50 0.40 0.09
C ILE A 392 23.51 1.32 0.82
N LEU A 393 22.43 1.76 0.16
CA LEU A 393 21.42 2.62 0.78
C LEU A 393 20.73 1.95 1.96
N GLU A 394 20.41 0.66 1.88
CA GLU A 394 19.81 -0.10 2.98
C GLU A 394 20.74 -0.17 4.19
N SER A 395 22.05 -0.37 3.97
CA SER A 395 23.04 -0.33 5.06
C SER A 395 23.21 1.06 5.68
N GLN A 396 23.14 2.13 4.88
CA GLN A 396 23.23 3.52 5.35
C GLN A 396 21.95 4.01 6.05
N GLY A 397 20.80 3.37 5.80
CA GLY A 397 19.53 3.71 6.45
C GLY A 397 19.49 3.29 7.92
N HIS A 398 20.23 2.25 8.32
CA HIS A 398 20.18 1.65 9.66
C HIS A 398 20.47 2.64 10.82
N PRO A 399 21.43 3.59 10.75
CA PRO A 399 21.66 4.57 11.80
C PRO A 399 20.54 5.61 11.93
N ILE A 400 19.91 6.01 10.80
CA ILE A 400 18.81 6.99 10.79
C ILE A 400 17.54 6.33 11.32
N ASP A 401 17.25 5.10 10.88
CA ASP A 401 16.12 4.31 11.39
C ASP A 401 16.24 4.13 12.91
N GLY A 402 17.43 3.81 13.42
CA GLY A 402 17.67 3.71 14.86
C GLY A 402 17.57 5.05 15.62
N GLN A 403 17.84 6.20 14.99
CA GLN A 403 17.59 7.50 15.61
C GLN A 403 16.10 7.85 15.61
N TYR A 404 15.41 7.61 14.49
CA TYR A 404 13.96 7.79 14.38
C TYR A 404 13.21 6.97 15.43
N GLU A 405 13.55 5.68 15.58
CA GLU A 405 12.95 4.81 16.58
C GLU A 405 13.16 5.30 18.02
N ARG A 406 14.36 5.81 18.32
CA ARG A 406 14.64 6.39 19.65
C ARG A 406 13.81 7.64 19.92
N ILE A 407 13.61 8.50 18.93
CA ILE A 407 12.74 9.68 19.05
C ILE A 407 11.29 9.26 19.24
N ARG A 408 10.81 8.30 18.44
CA ARG A 408 9.43 7.78 18.51
C ARG A 408 9.13 7.21 19.88
N ARG A 409 10.01 6.35 20.41
CA ARG A 409 9.89 5.79 21.78
C ARG A 409 9.95 6.87 22.87
N ALA A 410 10.88 7.81 22.75
CA ALA A 410 11.01 8.91 23.70
C ALA A 410 9.73 9.76 23.75
N LEU A 411 9.18 10.11 22.59
CA LEU A 411 7.93 10.88 22.50
C LEU A 411 6.74 10.08 23.04
N ALA A 412 6.56 8.82 22.64
CA ALA A 412 5.50 7.95 23.15
C ALA A 412 5.52 7.87 24.69
N LYS A 413 6.72 7.71 25.26
CA LYS A 413 6.93 7.72 26.71
C LYS A 413 6.55 9.06 27.33
N THR A 414 7.02 10.19 26.80
CA THR A 414 6.70 11.52 27.31
C THR A 414 5.19 11.82 27.24
N LEU A 415 4.51 11.39 26.18
CA LEU A 415 3.06 11.54 26.02
C LEU A 415 2.27 10.71 27.04
N SER A 416 2.75 9.51 27.36
CA SER A 416 2.12 8.62 28.35
C SER A 416 2.31 9.06 29.80
N GLN A 417 3.26 9.97 30.07
CA GLN A 417 3.53 10.47 31.41
C GLN A 417 2.50 11.55 31.81
N ARG A 418 1.85 11.33 32.96
CA ARG A 418 0.88 12.26 33.53
C ARG A 418 1.54 13.52 34.07
#